data_AF-A0A2S7J1B0-F1
#
_entry.id   AF-A0A2S7J1B0-F1
#
_cell.length_a   1.000
_cell.length_b   1.000
_cell.length_c   1.000
_cell.angle_alpha   90.00
_cell.angle_beta   90.00
_cell.angle_gamma   90.00
#
_symmetry.space_group_name_H-M   'P 1'
#
loop_
_entity.id
_entity.type
_entity.pdbx_description
1 polymer ?
#
loop_
_entity_poly.entity_id
_entity_poly.type
_entity_poly.pdbx_seq_one_letter_code
_entity_poly.pdbx_strand_id
1 'polypeptide(L)'
;MMAFDTVLYALSWLLLVFFGGQILIFIGLVLWNVWTDAVKPRLIPAADIDRVAADIIANYSDPELEAFARHQRAWNRSDSAEQTYWHRVRKAIRQRLEKR
;
A
#
# COMPACT_ATOMS: atom_id res chain seq x y z
N MET A 1 -25.80 0.42 47.66
CA MET A 1 -24.46 0.86 47.24
C MET A 1 -23.74 -0.21 46.42
N MET A 2 -23.40 -1.39 46.99
CA MET A 2 -22.57 -2.40 46.28
C MET A 2 -23.04 -2.85 44.88
N ALA A 3 -24.35 -2.99 44.64
CA ALA A 3 -24.85 -3.41 43.32
C ALA A 3 -24.63 -2.34 42.23
N PHE A 4 -24.73 -1.06 42.59
CA PHE A 4 -24.56 0.06 41.64
C PHE A 4 -23.09 0.21 41.25
N ASP A 5 -22.17 0.08 42.21
CA ASP A 5 -20.73 0.10 41.96
C ASP A 5 -20.29 -1.08 41.09
N THR A 6 -20.86 -2.26 41.32
CA THR A 6 -20.59 -3.46 40.51
C THR A 6 -21.05 -3.26 39.06
N VAL A 7 -22.23 -2.66 38.85
CA VAL A 7 -22.75 -2.38 37.51
C VAL A 7 -21.90 -1.33 36.80
N LEU A 8 -21.49 -0.25 37.47
CA LEU A 8 -20.63 0.78 36.88
C LEU A 8 -19.23 0.23 36.53
N TYR A 9 -18.69 -0.64 37.37
CA TYR A 9 -17.42 -1.31 37.12
C TYR A 9 -17.50 -2.23 35.90
N ALA A 10 -18.55 -3.05 35.81
CA ALA A 10 -18.80 -3.91 34.65
C ALA A 10 -19.00 -3.09 33.36
N LEU A 11 -19.75 -1.98 33.43
CA LEU A 11 -19.97 -1.08 32.29
C LEU A 11 -18.67 -0.43 31.82
N SER A 12 -17.83 0.03 32.76
CA SER A 12 -16.54 0.65 32.46
C SER A 12 -15.60 -0.33 31.77
N TRP A 13 -15.54 -1.59 32.23
CA TRP A 13 -14.75 -2.64 31.56
C TRP A 13 -15.26 -2.95 30.16
N LEU A 14 -16.58 -3.03 29.98
CA LEU A 14 -17.21 -3.23 28.67
C LEU A 14 -16.83 -2.12 27.69
N LEU A 15 -16.93 -0.87 28.13
CA LEU A 15 -16.53 0.30 27.35
C LEU A 15 -15.04 0.26 27.00
N LEU A 16 -14.18 -0.05 27.97
CA LEU A 16 -12.73 -0.09 27.77
C LEU A 16 -12.34 -1.19 26.77
N VAL A 17 -12.90 -2.39 26.89
CA VAL A 17 -12.66 -3.48 25.94
C VAL A 17 -13.20 -3.14 24.55
N PHE A 18 -14.37 -2.52 24.47
CA PHE A 18 -14.96 -2.12 23.20
C PHE A 18 -14.09 -1.06 22.50
N PHE A 19 -13.82 0.07 23.15
CA PHE A 19 -13.03 1.16 22.56
C PHE A 19 -11.57 0.76 22.35
N GLY A 20 -10.95 0.11 23.33
CA GLY A 20 -9.57 -0.37 23.22
C GLY A 20 -9.41 -1.44 22.14
N GLY A 21 -10.37 -2.35 22.02
CA GLY A 21 -10.39 -3.38 20.99
C GLY A 21 -10.50 -2.79 19.58
N GLN A 22 -11.38 -1.79 19.38
CA GLN A 22 -11.49 -1.11 18.09
C GLN A 22 -10.18 -0.43 17.69
N ILE A 23 -9.49 0.24 18.62
CA ILE A 23 -8.19 0.87 18.37
C ILE A 23 -7.15 -0.19 17.97
N LEU A 24 -7.10 -1.31 18.69
CA LEU A 24 -6.15 -2.39 18.40
C LEU A 24 -6.39 -3.02 17.01
N ILE A 25 -7.66 -3.26 16.66
CA ILE A 25 -8.07 -3.75 15.35
C ILE A 25 -7.68 -2.75 14.26
N PHE A 26 -7.92 -1.46 14.48
CA PHE A 26 -7.57 -0.40 13.53
C PHE A 26 -6.06 -0.32 13.29
N ILE A 27 -5.26 -0.34 14.36
CA ILE A 27 -3.79 -0.37 14.25
C ILE A 27 -3.34 -1.62 13.49
N GLY A 28 -3.94 -2.79 13.79
CA GLY A 28 -3.65 -4.04 13.08
C GLY A 28 -3.98 -3.97 11.60
N LEU A 29 -5.12 -3.39 11.23
CA LEU A 29 -5.53 -3.16 9.84
C LEU A 29 -4.59 -2.22 9.11
N VAL A 30 -4.22 -1.09 9.72
CA VAL A 30 -3.27 -0.14 9.14
C VAL A 30 -1.91 -0.81 8.95
N LEU A 31 -1.41 -1.53 9.94
CA LEU A 31 -0.13 -2.22 9.85
C LEU A 31 -0.14 -3.33 8.81
N TRP A 32 -1.26 -4.08 8.71
CA TRP A 32 -1.46 -5.09 7.67
C TRP A 32 -1.46 -4.45 6.28
N ASN A 33 -2.15 -3.33 6.11
CA ASN A 33 -2.19 -2.61 4.84
C ASN A 33 -0.81 -2.07 4.45
N VAL A 34 -0.07 -1.50 5.42
CA VAL A 34 1.31 -1.06 5.20
C VAL A 34 2.23 -2.25 4.86
N TRP A 35 2.03 -3.39 5.51
CA TRP A 35 2.80 -4.61 5.20
C TRP A 35 2.52 -5.12 3.78
N THR A 36 1.25 -5.21 3.39
CA THR A 36 0.87 -5.62 2.03
C THR A 36 1.34 -4.61 0.99
N ASP A 37 1.36 -3.32 1.31
CA ASP A 37 1.66 -2.27 0.35
C ASP A 37 3.14 -1.91 0.25
N ALA A 38 3.91 -2.06 1.33
CA ALA A 38 5.33 -1.69 1.34
C ALA A 38 6.26 -2.90 1.24
N VAL A 39 5.91 -4.02 1.87
CA VAL A 39 6.79 -5.20 1.97
C VAL A 39 6.55 -6.17 0.83
N LYS A 40 5.29 -6.47 0.49
CA LYS A 40 4.96 -7.36 -0.64
C LYS A 40 5.53 -6.88 -1.99
N PRO A 41 5.46 -5.59 -2.37
CA PRO A 41 6.10 -5.12 -3.61
C PRO A 41 7.62 -4.92 -3.51
N ARG A 42 8.24 -5.04 -2.32
CA ARG A 42 9.70 -5.19 -2.19
C ARG A 42 10.17 -6.63 -2.41
N LEU A 43 9.29 -7.61 -2.20
CA LEU A 43 9.51 -9.01 -2.55
C LEU A 43 9.33 -9.30 -4.05
N ILE A 44 8.72 -8.38 -4.81
CA ILE A 44 8.73 -8.44 -6.28
C ILE A 44 10.17 -8.15 -6.74
N PRO A 45 10.87 -9.13 -7.36
CA PRO A 45 12.25 -8.96 -7.77
C PRO A 45 12.38 -7.77 -8.73
N ALA A 46 13.42 -6.95 -8.55
CA ALA A 46 13.74 -5.87 -9.47
C ALA A 46 13.88 -6.36 -10.94
N ALA A 47 14.25 -7.62 -11.12
CA ALA A 47 14.31 -8.29 -12.43
C ALA A 47 12.95 -8.36 -13.16
N ASP A 48 11.84 -8.54 -12.46
CA ASP A 48 10.51 -8.52 -13.08
C ASP A 48 10.09 -7.10 -13.47
N ILE A 49 10.44 -6.11 -12.64
CA ILE A 49 10.25 -4.69 -12.97
C ILE A 49 11.06 -4.31 -14.20
N ASP A 50 12.30 -4.79 -14.30
CA ASP A 50 13.18 -4.58 -15.46
C ASP A 50 12.64 -5.24 -16.72
N ARG A 51 12.05 -6.44 -16.60
CA ARG A 51 11.42 -7.15 -17.73
C ARG A 51 10.18 -6.41 -18.22
N VAL A 52 9.33 -5.95 -17.31
CA VAL A 52 8.13 -5.16 -17.64
C VAL A 52 8.52 -3.82 -18.25
N ALA A 53 9.54 -3.15 -17.71
CA ALA A 53 10.05 -1.91 -18.29
C ALA A 53 10.60 -2.12 -19.71
N ALA A 54 11.35 -3.21 -19.94
CA ALA A 54 11.86 -3.55 -21.26
C ALA A 54 10.73 -3.87 -22.26
N ASP A 55 9.70 -4.59 -21.82
CA ASP A 55 8.52 -4.91 -22.63
C ASP A 55 7.71 -3.66 -23.01
N ILE A 56 7.53 -2.72 -22.08
CA ILE A 56 6.85 -1.44 -22.35
C ILE A 56 7.66 -0.60 -23.35
N ILE A 57 8.98 -0.53 -23.20
CA ILE A 57 9.87 0.18 -24.15
C ILE A 57 9.83 -0.47 -25.54
N ALA A 58 9.65 -1.79 -25.63
CA ALA A 58 9.61 -2.50 -26.89
C ALA A 58 8.25 -2.39 -27.61
N ASN A 59 7.15 -2.36 -26.86
CA ASN A 59 5.79 -2.44 -27.41
C ASN A 59 5.08 -1.08 -27.57
N TYR A 60 5.58 -0.01 -26.95
CA TYR A 60 4.92 1.31 -26.97
C TYR A 60 5.83 2.40 -27.52
N SER A 61 5.28 3.22 -28.40
CA SER A 61 5.97 4.36 -29.04
C SER A 61 6.33 5.47 -28.04
N ASP A 62 5.58 5.62 -26.95
CA ASP A 62 5.86 6.53 -25.83
C ASP A 62 5.75 5.79 -24.49
N PRO A 63 6.84 5.15 -24.03
CA PRO A 63 6.83 4.31 -22.84
C PRO A 63 6.71 5.10 -21.53
N GLU A 64 7.08 6.39 -21.50
CA GLU A 64 6.92 7.23 -20.31
C GLU A 64 5.46 7.65 -20.10
N LEU A 65 4.76 8.02 -21.17
CA LEU A 65 3.36 8.41 -21.12
C LEU A 65 2.46 7.27 -20.64
N GLU A 66 2.72 6.06 -21.12
CA GLU A 66 1.96 4.86 -20.72
C GLU A 66 2.23 4.46 -19.27
N ALA A 67 3.49 4.56 -18.81
CA ALA A 67 3.84 4.34 -17.40
C ALA A 67 3.21 5.39 -16.48
N PHE A 68 3.12 6.65 -16.93
CA PHE A 68 2.44 7.73 -16.21
C PHE A 68 0.93 7.50 -16.13
N ALA A 69 0.28 7.10 -17.23
CA ALA A 69 -1.15 6.79 -17.24
C ALA A 69 -1.51 5.63 -16.29
N ARG A 70 -0.66 4.60 -16.20
CA ARG A 70 -0.85 3.49 -15.25
C ARG A 70 -0.60 3.90 -13.81
N HIS A 71 0.39 4.74 -13.54
CA HIS A 71 0.62 5.31 -12.22
C HIS A 71 -0.58 6.18 -11.75
N GLN A 72 -1.15 6.97 -12.65
CA GLN A 72 -2.33 7.79 -12.37
C GLN A 72 -3.57 6.93 -12.04
N ARG A 73 -3.75 5.79 -12.71
CA ARG A 73 -4.83 4.83 -12.38
C ARG A 73 -4.64 4.19 -11.00
N ALA A 74 -3.41 3.84 -10.65
CA ALA A 74 -3.07 3.33 -9.32
C ALA A 74 -3.34 4.37 -8.22
N TRP A 75 -3.02 5.65 -8.49
CA TRP A 75 -3.38 6.76 -7.61
C TRP A 75 -4.90 6.89 -7.42
N ASN A 76 -5.66 6.80 -8.50
CA ASN A 76 -7.12 6.91 -8.46
C ASN A 76 -7.78 5.74 -7.70
N ARG A 77 -7.11 4.59 -7.60
CA ARG A 77 -7.54 3.42 -6.82
C ARG A 77 -7.10 3.50 -5.34
N SER A 78 -6.33 4.52 -4.95
CA SER A 78 -5.70 4.62 -3.62
C SER A 78 -4.85 3.40 -3.25
N ASP A 79 -4.33 2.70 -4.26
CA ASP A 79 -3.51 1.50 -4.06
C ASP A 79 -2.04 1.93 -3.89
N SER A 80 -1.60 1.98 -2.63
CA SER A 80 -0.27 2.47 -2.27
C SER A 80 0.84 1.50 -2.69
N ALA A 81 0.51 0.20 -2.79
CA ALA A 81 1.40 -0.84 -3.31
C ALA A 81 1.69 -0.62 -4.80
N GLU A 82 0.61 -0.42 -5.55
CA GLU A 82 0.65 -0.22 -6.99
C GLU A 82 1.32 1.12 -7.35
N GLN A 83 1.11 2.18 -6.54
CA GLN A 83 1.84 3.44 -6.68
C GLN A 83 3.36 3.27 -6.54
N THR A 84 3.82 2.56 -5.50
CA THR A 84 5.25 2.33 -5.26
C THR A 84 5.87 1.49 -6.38
N TYR A 85 5.14 0.51 -6.89
CA TYR A 85 5.56 -0.31 -8.03
C TYR A 85 5.77 0.54 -9.29
N TRP A 86 4.77 1.33 -9.69
CA TRP A 86 4.85 2.18 -10.89
C TRP A 86 5.91 3.28 -10.77
N HIS A 87 6.17 3.79 -9.56
CA HIS A 87 7.28 4.73 -9.33
C HIS A 87 8.64 4.09 -9.63
N ARG A 88 8.87 2.83 -9.24
CA ARG A 88 10.11 2.11 -9.56
C ARG A 88 10.22 1.80 -11.06
N VAL A 89 9.14 1.37 -11.70
CA VAL A 89 9.09 1.12 -13.14
C VAL A 89 9.46 2.39 -13.92
N ARG A 90 8.86 3.54 -13.56
CA ARG A 90 9.15 4.83 -14.21
C ARG A 90 10.61 5.26 -14.04
N LYS A 91 11.19 5.05 -12.86
CA LYS A 91 12.62 5.32 -12.61
C LYS A 91 13.53 4.47 -13.50
N ALA A 92 13.20 3.18 -13.67
CA ALA A 92 13.96 2.26 -14.52
C ALA A 92 13.87 2.63 -16.01
N ILE A 93 12.67 2.99 -16.50
CA ILE A 93 12.46 3.46 -17.87
C ILE A 93 13.30 4.72 -18.15
N ARG A 94 13.21 5.72 -17.25
CA ARG A 94 13.96 6.98 -17.39
C ARG A 94 15.48 6.74 -17.42
N GLN A 95 16.00 5.89 -16.55
CA GLN A 95 17.43 5.54 -16.56
C GLN A 95 17.88 4.85 -17.85
N ARG A 96 17.00 4.09 -18.51
CA ARG A 96 17.30 3.44 -19.79
C ARG A 96 17.21 4.41 -20.97
N LEU A 97 16.29 5.37 -20.92
CA LEU A 97 16.19 6.44 -21.93
C LEU A 97 17.37 7.42 -21.83
N GLU A 98 17.82 7.77 -20.63
CA GLU A 98 19.00 8.62 -20.42
C GLU A 98 20.32 7.94 -20.82
N LYS A 99 20.36 6.60 -20.86
CA LYS A 99 21.54 5.82 -21.28
C LYS A 99 21.59 5.51 -22.77
N ARG A 100 20.54 5.82 -23.54
CA ARG A 100 20.46 5.55 -24.97
C ARG A 100 20.79 6.81 -25.76
#